data_AF-A0A1Q7Q3Y5-F1
#
_entry.id   AF-A0A1Q7Q3Y5-F1
#
_cell.length_a   1.000
_cell.length_b   1.000
_cell.length_c   1.000
_cell.angle_alpha   90.00
_cell.angle_beta   90.00
_cell.angle_gamma   90.00
#
_symmetry.space_group_name_H-M   'P 1'
#
loop_
_entity.id
_entity.type
_entity.pdbx_description
1 polymer ?
#
loop_
_entity_poly.entity_id
_entity_poly.type
_entity_poly.pdbx_seq_one_letter_code
_entity_poly.pdbx_strand_id
1 'polypeptide(L)'
;MSTRVELQPPFSPTAGGLARAVNLESIGINVLRYALVLIFVLFGTLKFTAAEAAAIKPLVSNSPLMSWLYSFLSDQGVSRLIGTSELVTAALLAARPLSARAAAVGGALATATFVTTVSFLFSTPGALSPAHPAHGFLLKDVVLLGAAVALASEALRAVAAERA
;
A
#
# COMPACT_ATOMS: atom_id res chain seq x y z
N MET A 1 -27.58 27.84 -44.25
CA MET A 1 -27.29 26.39 -44.36
C MET A 1 -26.18 26.08 -43.36
N SER A 2 -26.52 25.63 -42.15
CA SER A 2 -25.56 25.35 -41.06
C SER A 2 -25.48 23.84 -40.88
N THR A 3 -24.43 23.23 -41.42
CA THR A 3 -24.10 21.82 -41.21
C THR A 3 -23.39 21.68 -39.87
N ARG A 4 -24.16 21.52 -38.78
CA ARG A 4 -23.60 20.96 -37.55
C ARG A 4 -23.27 19.50 -37.83
N VAL A 5 -21.98 19.19 -37.99
CA VAL A 5 -21.48 17.83 -37.90
C VAL A 5 -21.60 17.44 -36.44
N GLU A 6 -22.66 16.70 -36.11
CA GLU A 6 -22.85 16.09 -34.81
C GLU A 6 -21.78 14.99 -34.68
N LEU A 7 -20.64 15.34 -34.09
CA LEU A 7 -19.59 14.39 -33.73
C LEU A 7 -20.15 13.53 -32.59
N GLN A 8 -20.88 12.48 -32.94
CA GLN A 8 -21.25 11.44 -32.00
C GLN A 8 -19.94 10.87 -31.45
N PRO A 9 -19.65 11.01 -30.14
CA PRO A 9 -18.39 10.51 -29.61
C PRO A 9 -18.36 8.99 -29.88
N PRO A 10 -17.26 8.46 -30.45
CA PRO A 10 -17.21 7.10 -31.00
C PRO A 10 -17.50 5.99 -29.98
N PHE A 11 -17.60 6.33 -28.69
CA PHE A 11 -17.96 5.42 -27.61
C PHE A 11 -18.91 6.11 -26.62
N SER A 12 -20.21 5.90 -26.81
CA SER A 12 -21.19 6.09 -25.74
C SER A 12 -21.40 4.74 -25.05
N PRO A 13 -20.83 4.50 -23.85
CA PRO A 13 -20.97 3.21 -23.19
C PRO A 13 -22.45 2.93 -22.91
N THR A 14 -22.92 1.74 -23.29
CA THR A 14 -24.28 1.31 -23.00
C THR A 14 -24.46 1.12 -21.49
N ALA A 15 -25.70 1.21 -20.99
CA ALA A 15 -26.00 0.98 -19.57
C ALA A 15 -25.44 -0.37 -19.05
N GLY A 16 -25.49 -1.41 -19.88
CA GLY A 16 -24.88 -2.72 -19.58
C GLY A 16 -23.35 -2.71 -19.55
N GLY A 17 -22.70 -1.89 -20.37
CA GLY A 17 -21.24 -1.68 -20.35
C GLY A 17 -20.79 -0.97 -19.06
N LEU A 18 -21.52 0.05 -18.62
CA LEU A 18 -21.26 0.77 -17.38
C LEU A 18 -21.41 -0.14 -16.14
N ALA A 19 -22.49 -0.92 -16.07
CA ALA A 19 -22.71 -1.86 -14.97
C ALA A 19 -21.60 -2.92 -14.87
N ARG A 20 -21.14 -3.46 -16.01
CA ARG A 20 -20.01 -4.41 -16.03
C ARG A 20 -18.70 -3.76 -15.58
N ALA A 21 -18.42 -2.53 -16.00
CA ALA A 21 -17.23 -1.80 -15.58
C ALA A 21 -17.20 -1.57 -14.05
N VAL A 22 -18.33 -1.19 -13.46
CA VAL A 22 -18.48 -1.01 -12.00
C VAL A 22 -18.23 -2.33 -11.25
N ASN A 23 -18.73 -3.46 -11.76
CA ASN A 23 -18.49 -4.76 -11.16
C ASN A 23 -17.00 -5.16 -11.19
N LEU A 24 -16.31 -4.90 -12.31
CA LEU A 24 -14.87 -5.18 -12.43
C LEU A 24 -14.03 -4.30 -11.52
N GLU A 25 -14.37 -3.01 -11.40
CA GLU A 25 -13.70 -2.09 -10.48
C GLU A 25 -13.84 -2.57 -9.03
N SER A 26 -15.06 -2.94 -8.62
CA SER A 26 -15.33 -3.46 -7.27
C SER A 26 -14.53 -4.75 -6.97
N ILE A 27 -14.51 -5.69 -7.93
CA ILE A 27 -13.71 -6.92 -7.80
C ILE A 27 -12.22 -6.56 -7.68
N GLY A 28 -11.71 -5.71 -8.57
CA GLY A 28 -10.30 -5.30 -8.58
C GLY A 28 -9.88 -4.66 -7.26
N ILE A 29 -10.69 -3.74 -6.72
CA ILE A 29 -10.44 -3.09 -5.42
C ILE A 29 -10.44 -4.11 -4.28
N ASN A 30 -11.38 -5.06 -4.27
CA ASN A 30 -11.43 -6.08 -3.22
C ASN A 30 -10.23 -7.03 -3.29
N VAL A 31 -9.85 -7.47 -4.50
CA VAL A 31 -8.64 -8.29 -4.71
C VAL A 31 -7.42 -7.52 -4.23
N LEU A 32 -7.27 -6.25 -4.62
CA LEU A 32 -6.16 -5.40 -4.21
C LEU A 32 -6.08 -5.27 -2.69
N ARG A 33 -7.23 -5.04 -2.03
CA ARG A 33 -7.33 -4.91 -0.58
C ARG A 33 -6.84 -6.16 0.14
N TYR A 34 -7.39 -7.31 -0.22
CA TYR A 34 -7.03 -8.55 0.48
C TYR A 34 -5.65 -9.07 0.09
N ALA A 35 -5.14 -8.72 -1.09
CA ALA A 35 -3.73 -8.92 -1.43
C ALA A 35 -2.81 -8.10 -0.52
N LEU A 36 -3.09 -6.81 -0.30
CA LEU A 36 -2.32 -6.00 0.66
C LEU A 36 -2.44 -6.53 2.09
N VAL A 37 -3.64 -6.92 2.54
CA VAL A 37 -3.83 -7.52 3.87
C VAL A 37 -2.95 -8.75 4.02
N LEU A 38 -2.96 -9.66 3.03
CA LEU A 38 -2.12 -10.86 3.05
C LEU A 38 -0.63 -10.51 3.11
N ILE A 39 -0.17 -9.56 2.30
CA ILE A 39 1.22 -9.10 2.30
C ILE A 39 1.60 -8.56 3.68
N PHE A 40 0.82 -7.64 4.25
CA PHE A 40 1.11 -7.09 5.58
C PHE A 40 1.09 -8.14 6.68
N VAL A 41 0.19 -9.12 6.64
CA VAL A 41 0.19 -10.23 7.60
C VAL A 41 1.45 -11.08 7.47
N LEU A 42 1.81 -11.48 6.26
CA LEU A 42 2.98 -12.34 6.04
C LEU A 42 4.28 -11.62 6.37
N PHE A 43 4.51 -10.40 5.87
CA PHE A 43 5.72 -9.65 6.20
C PHE A 43 5.75 -9.21 7.66
N GLY A 44 4.61 -8.76 8.20
CA GLY A 44 4.49 -8.34 9.60
C GLY A 44 4.76 -9.47 10.60
N THR A 45 4.30 -10.69 10.33
CA THR A 45 4.61 -11.85 11.18
C THR A 45 6.09 -12.23 11.13
N LEU A 46 6.75 -12.14 9.97
CA LEU A 46 8.18 -12.42 9.83
C LEU A 46 9.06 -11.49 10.68
N LYS A 47 8.62 -10.24 10.92
CA LYS A 47 9.35 -9.24 11.73
C LYS A 47 9.60 -9.65 13.18
N PHE A 48 8.91 -10.67 13.67
CA PHE A 48 9.12 -11.21 15.02
C PHE A 48 10.30 -12.21 15.08
N THR A 49 10.92 -12.53 13.95
CA THR A 49 12.08 -13.42 13.86
C THR A 49 13.41 -12.64 13.91
N ALA A 50 14.46 -13.28 14.42
CA ALA A 50 15.81 -12.71 14.45
C ALA A 50 16.42 -12.58 13.05
N ALA A 51 16.09 -13.51 12.14
CA ALA A 51 16.55 -13.50 10.76
C ALA A 51 16.03 -12.24 10.03
N GLU A 52 14.74 -11.94 10.19
CA GLU A 52 14.14 -10.75 9.57
C GLU A 52 14.68 -9.45 10.19
N ALA A 53 14.90 -9.42 11.51
CA ALA A 53 15.51 -8.27 12.18
C ALA A 53 16.91 -7.96 11.62
N ALA A 54 17.73 -9.00 11.37
CA ALA A 54 19.03 -8.85 10.73
C ALA A 54 18.92 -8.41 9.26
N ALA A 55 17.92 -8.92 8.52
CA ALA A 55 17.72 -8.60 7.11
C ALA A 55 17.35 -7.11 6.88
N ILE A 56 16.49 -6.53 7.73
CA ILE A 56 16.08 -5.13 7.56
C ILE A 56 17.04 -4.12 8.17
N LYS A 57 17.89 -4.54 9.11
CA LYS A 57 18.84 -3.66 9.78
C LYS A 57 19.60 -2.73 8.83
N PRO A 58 20.25 -3.21 7.75
CA PRO A 58 20.97 -2.32 6.83
C PRO A 58 20.05 -1.33 6.10
N LEU A 59 18.78 -1.66 5.87
CA LEU A 59 17.83 -0.73 5.24
C LEU A 59 17.42 0.38 6.21
N VAL A 60 17.08 -0.01 7.44
CA VAL A 60 16.61 0.90 8.47
C VAL A 60 17.73 1.81 8.99
N SER A 61 18.95 1.28 9.16
CA SER A 61 20.09 2.05 9.67
C SER A 61 20.56 3.13 8.70
N ASN A 62 20.41 2.91 7.40
CA ASN A 62 20.74 3.89 6.37
C ASN A 62 19.58 4.87 6.06
N SER A 63 18.41 4.70 6.68
CA SER A 63 17.26 5.56 6.44
C SER A 63 17.25 6.79 7.36
N PRO A 64 17.20 8.03 6.82
CA PRO A 64 17.07 9.22 7.66
C PRO A 64 15.73 9.28 8.43
N LEU A 65 14.71 8.56 7.96
CA LEU A 65 13.39 8.54 8.59
C LEU A 65 13.33 7.62 9.82
N MET A 66 14.16 6.57 9.85
CA MET A 66 14.01 5.46 10.79
C MET A 66 15.29 5.14 11.60
N SER A 67 16.47 5.59 11.17
CA SER A 67 17.75 5.22 11.82
C SER A 67 17.82 5.59 13.29
N TRP A 68 17.15 6.68 13.68
CA TRP A 68 17.05 7.14 15.07
C TRP A 68 16.40 6.11 16.01
N LEU A 69 15.56 5.20 15.50
CA LEU A 69 14.93 4.14 16.31
C LEU A 69 15.97 3.26 17.01
N TYR A 70 17.13 3.03 16.38
CA TYR A 70 18.24 2.27 16.98
C TYR A 70 18.91 2.96 18.16
N SER A 71 18.61 4.23 18.42
CA SER A 71 19.09 4.92 19.62
C SER A 71 18.33 4.52 20.88
N PHE A 72 17.13 3.93 20.72
CA PHE A 72 16.22 3.58 21.82
C PHE A 72 15.88 2.08 21.85
N LEU A 73 15.92 1.42 20.70
CA LEU A 73 15.48 0.05 20.52
C LEU A 73 16.62 -0.83 19.99
N SER A 74 16.60 -2.10 20.39
CA SER A 74 17.46 -3.12 19.79
C SER A 74 17.04 -3.45 18.36
N ASP A 75 17.90 -4.14 17.62
CA ASP A 75 17.61 -4.69 16.29
C ASP A 75 16.24 -5.40 16.24
N GLN A 76 16.00 -6.27 17.21
CA GLN A 76 14.74 -7.01 17.33
C GLN A 76 13.58 -6.11 17.75
N GLY A 77 13.82 -5.11 18.60
CA GLY A 77 12.82 -4.13 19.03
C GLY A 77 12.29 -3.31 17.86
N VAL A 78 13.17 -2.77 17.03
CA VAL A 78 12.81 -2.04 15.80
C VAL A 78 12.03 -2.93 14.85
N SER A 79 12.48 -4.17 14.64
CA SER A 79 11.77 -5.12 13.79
C SER A 79 10.35 -5.39 14.31
N ARG A 80 10.18 -5.68 15.60
CA ARG A 80 8.85 -5.91 16.21
C ARG A 80 7.92 -4.70 16.11
N LEU A 81 8.47 -3.48 16.23
CA LEU A 81 7.69 -2.25 16.07
C LEU A 81 7.11 -2.17 14.65
N ILE A 82 7.95 -2.37 13.63
CA ILE A 82 7.53 -2.39 12.23
C ILE A 82 6.49 -3.50 12.02
N GLY A 83 6.76 -4.72 12.49
CA GLY A 83 5.83 -5.84 12.37
C GLY A 83 4.47 -5.58 13.00
N THR A 84 4.45 -4.96 14.18
CA THR A 84 3.21 -4.57 14.85
C THR A 84 2.45 -3.53 14.02
N SER A 85 3.12 -2.52 13.47
CA SER A 85 2.47 -1.54 12.58
C SER A 85 1.92 -2.16 11.30
N GLU A 86 2.60 -3.15 10.73
CA GLU A 86 2.15 -3.89 9.55
C GLU A 86 0.89 -4.70 9.86
N LEU A 87 0.86 -5.42 10.99
CA LEU A 87 -0.31 -6.19 11.42
C LEU A 87 -1.52 -5.30 11.75
N VAL A 88 -1.30 -4.16 12.40
CA VAL A 88 -2.36 -3.18 12.66
C VAL A 88 -2.91 -2.63 11.34
N THR A 89 -2.03 -2.30 10.40
CA THR A 89 -2.42 -1.83 9.06
C THR A 89 -3.25 -2.87 8.32
N ALA A 90 -2.84 -4.15 8.37
CA ALA A 90 -3.60 -5.25 7.79
C ALA A 90 -5.01 -5.36 8.39
N ALA A 91 -5.13 -5.30 9.72
CA ALA A 91 -6.41 -5.39 10.40
C ALA A 91 -7.35 -4.24 10.00
N LEU A 92 -6.83 -3.01 9.92
CA LEU A 92 -7.57 -1.83 9.52
C LEU A 92 -8.05 -1.91 8.06
N LEU A 93 -7.20 -2.38 7.14
CA LEU A 93 -7.58 -2.62 5.76
C LEU A 93 -8.66 -3.72 5.66
N ALA A 94 -8.49 -4.84 6.37
CA ALA A 94 -9.44 -5.94 6.38
C ALA A 94 -10.82 -5.54 6.94
N ALA A 95 -10.86 -4.57 7.87
CA ALA A 95 -12.08 -4.06 8.47
C ALA A 95 -12.96 -3.21 7.53
N ARG A 96 -12.58 -3.03 6.26
CA ARG A 96 -13.34 -2.22 5.29
C ARG A 96 -14.85 -2.55 5.21
N PRO A 97 -15.31 -3.82 5.23
CA PRO A 97 -16.74 -4.13 5.20
C PRO A 97 -17.51 -3.65 6.44
N LEU A 98 -16.81 -3.42 7.56
CA LEU A 98 -17.37 -3.02 8.83
C LEU A 98 -17.26 -1.50 9.06
N SER A 99 -16.19 -0.87 8.55
CA SER A 99 -15.95 0.57 8.72
C SER A 99 -15.08 1.14 7.59
N ALA A 100 -15.65 2.04 6.79
CA ALA A 100 -14.88 2.78 5.79
C ALA A 100 -13.82 3.69 6.44
N ARG A 101 -14.08 4.23 7.64
CA ARG A 101 -13.12 5.07 8.38
C ARG A 101 -11.91 4.28 8.82
N ALA A 102 -12.11 3.08 9.38
CA ALA A 102 -11.00 2.21 9.76
C ALA A 102 -10.13 1.88 8.55
N ALA A 103 -10.75 1.53 7.43
CA ALA A 103 -10.02 1.25 6.19
C ALA A 103 -9.30 2.47 5.61
N ALA A 104 -9.83 3.69 5.76
CA ALA A 104 -9.16 4.91 5.34
C ALA A 104 -7.88 5.15 6.16
N VAL A 105 -7.93 4.91 7.48
CA VAL A 105 -6.74 4.94 8.34
C VAL A 105 -5.75 3.85 7.93
N GLY A 106 -6.22 2.61 7.68
CA GLY A 106 -5.40 1.52 7.19
C GLY A 106 -4.71 1.85 5.85
N GLY A 107 -5.43 2.45 4.91
CA GLY A 107 -4.88 2.88 3.62
C GLY A 107 -3.81 3.97 3.77
N ALA A 108 -4.02 4.93 4.68
CA ALA A 108 -3.03 5.96 4.98
C ALA A 108 -1.75 5.38 5.61
N LEU A 109 -1.89 4.47 6.58
CA LEU A 109 -0.76 3.77 7.19
C LEU A 109 -0.01 2.89 6.18
N ALA A 110 -0.73 2.17 5.33
CA ALA A 110 -0.13 1.40 4.24
C ALA A 110 0.66 2.28 3.28
N THR A 111 0.09 3.43 2.90
CA THR A 111 0.76 4.41 2.04
C THR A 111 2.04 4.91 2.71
N ALA A 112 1.98 5.31 3.98
CA ALA A 112 3.15 5.77 4.73
C ALA A 112 4.24 4.69 4.83
N THR A 113 3.84 3.43 5.02
CA THR A 113 4.76 2.29 5.06
C THR A 113 5.48 2.13 3.73
N PHE A 114 4.76 2.09 2.60
CA PHE A 114 5.41 1.92 1.29
C PHE A 114 6.17 3.15 0.82
N VAL A 115 5.79 4.37 1.21
CA VAL A 115 6.63 5.56 1.01
C VAL A 115 7.97 5.38 1.75
N THR A 116 7.92 4.89 2.99
CA THR A 116 9.13 4.63 3.78
C THR A 116 9.97 3.53 3.15
N THR A 117 9.39 2.42 2.72
CA THR A 117 10.17 1.32 2.11
C THR A 117 10.74 1.72 0.76
N VAL A 118 9.98 2.40 -0.11
CA VAL A 118 10.48 2.95 -1.38
C VAL A 118 11.63 3.94 -1.15
N SER A 119 11.59 4.72 -0.05
CA SER A 119 12.70 5.62 0.28
C SER A 119 14.03 4.87 0.50
N PHE A 120 13.99 3.60 0.90
CA PHE A 120 15.19 2.78 1.09
C PHE A 120 15.95 2.51 -0.21
N LEU A 121 15.32 2.61 -1.38
CA LEU A 121 16.02 2.54 -2.68
C LEU A 121 17.07 3.64 -2.80
N PHE A 122 16.80 4.80 -2.22
CA PHE A 122 17.65 5.98 -2.32
C PHE A 122 18.55 6.15 -1.11
N SER A 123 18.10 5.72 0.08
CA SER A 123 18.88 5.85 1.31
C SER A 123 19.88 4.71 1.50
N THR A 124 19.62 3.51 0.95
CA THR A 124 20.51 2.35 1.10
C THR A 124 21.58 2.32 0.00
N PRO A 125 22.87 2.30 0.36
CA PRO A 125 23.95 2.24 -0.63
C PRO A 125 23.82 1.06 -1.58
N GLY A 126 23.79 1.33 -2.89
CA GLY A 126 23.75 0.30 -3.93
C GLY A 126 22.39 -0.37 -4.15
N ALA A 127 21.32 0.01 -3.44
CA ALA A 127 20.00 -0.64 -3.57
C ALA A 127 19.33 -0.46 -4.95
N LEU A 128 19.72 0.57 -5.72
CA LEU A 128 19.30 0.74 -7.11
C LEU A 128 19.91 -0.29 -8.07
N SER A 129 21.00 -0.96 -7.67
CA SER A 129 21.63 -2.00 -8.49
C SER A 129 20.79 -3.28 -8.46
N PRO A 130 20.48 -3.89 -9.62
CA PRO A 130 19.80 -5.19 -9.69
C PRO A 130 20.54 -6.32 -8.96
N ALA A 131 21.85 -6.17 -8.72
CA ALA A 131 22.66 -7.14 -7.99
C ALA A 131 22.49 -7.05 -6.46
N HIS A 132 21.89 -5.97 -5.95
CA HIS A 132 21.71 -5.80 -4.52
C HIS A 132 20.60 -6.73 -4.01
N PRO A 133 20.80 -7.49 -2.91
CA PRO A 133 19.81 -8.46 -2.42
C PRO A 133 18.41 -7.87 -2.14
N ALA A 134 18.35 -6.61 -1.71
CA ALA A 134 17.10 -5.92 -1.43
C ALA A 134 16.41 -5.31 -2.66
N HIS A 135 17.04 -5.30 -3.85
CA HIS A 135 16.54 -4.57 -5.02
C HIS A 135 15.12 -5.02 -5.42
N GLY A 136 14.93 -6.32 -5.62
CA GLY A 136 13.62 -6.87 -6.01
C GLY A 136 12.55 -6.66 -4.92
N PHE A 137 12.94 -6.74 -3.65
CA PHE A 137 12.05 -6.48 -2.52
C PHE A 137 11.55 -5.04 -2.49
N LEU A 138 12.42 -4.07 -2.73
CA LEU A 138 12.05 -2.65 -2.70
C LEU A 138 11.33 -2.21 -3.98
N LEU A 139 11.63 -2.82 -5.12
CA LEU A 139 11.01 -2.45 -6.39
C LEU A 139 9.52 -2.82 -6.45
N LYS A 140 9.14 -3.99 -5.91
CA LYS A 140 7.72 -4.37 -5.83
C LYS A 140 6.91 -3.39 -4.97
N ASP A 141 7.53 -2.74 -4.00
CA ASP A 141 6.84 -1.83 -3.08
C ASP A 141 6.36 -0.55 -3.78
N VAL A 142 6.92 -0.20 -4.95
CA VAL A 142 6.41 0.87 -5.80
C VAL A 142 4.98 0.56 -6.29
N VAL A 143 4.72 -0.69 -6.66
CA VAL A 143 3.38 -1.13 -7.06
C VAL A 143 2.44 -1.16 -5.85
N LEU A 144 2.93 -1.63 -4.70
CA LEU A 144 2.15 -1.68 -3.47
C LEU A 144 1.82 -0.28 -2.93
N LEU A 145 2.68 0.71 -3.15
CA LEU A 145 2.39 2.12 -2.87
C LEU A 145 1.20 2.61 -3.70
N GLY A 146 1.21 2.38 -5.01
CA GLY A 146 0.08 2.74 -5.88
C GLY A 146 -1.21 2.06 -5.43
N ALA A 147 -1.11 0.80 -5.03
CA ALA A 147 -2.24 0.03 -4.52
C ALA A 147 -2.78 0.58 -3.18
N ALA A 148 -1.91 0.94 -2.24
CA ALA A 148 -2.28 1.53 -0.97
C ALA A 148 -3.00 2.88 -1.17
N VAL A 149 -2.50 3.73 -2.07
CA VAL A 149 -3.13 5.01 -2.43
C VAL A 149 -4.52 4.80 -3.03
N ALA A 150 -4.69 3.82 -3.92
CA ALA A 150 -5.98 3.49 -4.51
C ALA A 150 -7.00 3.07 -3.44
N LEU A 151 -6.60 2.23 -2.49
CA LEU A 151 -7.46 1.79 -1.38
C LEU A 151 -7.78 2.91 -0.40
N ALA A 152 -6.82 3.78 -0.09
CA ALA A 152 -7.06 4.96 0.75
C ALA A 152 -8.09 5.88 0.09
N SER A 153 -7.96 6.14 -1.22
CA SER A 153 -8.90 6.94 -1.99
C SER A 153 -10.30 6.33 -2.02
N GLU A 154 -10.42 5.02 -2.26
CA GLU A 154 -11.71 4.33 -2.20
C GLU A 154 -12.36 4.45 -0.82
N ALA A 155 -11.61 4.21 0.25
CA ALA A 155 -12.14 4.25 1.60
C ALA A 155 -12.59 5.68 1.97
N LEU A 156 -11.84 6.72 1.58
CA LEU A 156 -12.23 8.11 1.80
C LEU A 156 -13.51 8.48 1.05
N ARG A 157 -13.70 8.01 -0.18
CA ARG A 157 -14.95 8.20 -0.94
C ARG A 157 -16.13 7.54 -0.23
N ALA A 158 -15.95 6.33 0.29
CA ALA A 158 -16.98 5.64 1.05
C ALA A 158 -17.34 6.37 2.35
N VAL A 159 -16.35 6.91 3.08
CA VAL A 159 -16.60 7.74 4.27
C VAL A 159 -17.41 9.00 3.92
N ALA A 160 -17.14 9.63 2.77
CA ALA A 160 -17.90 10.79 2.32
C ALA A 160 -19.36 10.41 1.98
N ALA A 161 -19.57 9.26 1.32
CA ALA A 161 -20.89 8.76 0.98
C ALA A 161 -21.73 8.36 2.21
N GLU A 162 -21.11 7.82 3.26
CA GLU A 162 -21.78 7.50 4.54
C GLU A 162 -22.22 8.76 5.33
N ARG A 163 -21.70 9.94 4.97
CA ARG A 163 -22.00 11.22 5.64
C ARG A 163 -23.03 12.06 4.88
N ALA A 164 -23.32 11.73 3.62
CA ALA A 164 -24.29 12.42 2.78
C ALA A 164 -25.71 11.85 3.02
#